data_AF-A0A075MTP9-F1
#
_entry.id   AF-A0A075MTP9-F1
#
_cell.length_a   1.000
_cell.length_b   1.000
_cell.length_c   1.000
_cell.angle_alpha   90.00
_cell.angle_beta   90.00
_cell.angle_gamma   90.00
#
_symmetry.space_group_name_H-M   'P 1'
#
loop_
_entity.id
_entity.type
_entity.pdbx_description
1 polymer ?
#
loop_
_entity_poly.entity_id
_entity_poly.type
_entity_poly.pdbx_seq_one_letter_code
_entity_poly.pdbx_strand_id
1 'polypeptide(L)'
;MSGGEDDKRVEEAASAIEDLLYMGAIRLDGDRALLSPQFSLVASNVTDSMKVKADSPEEVMKLMYYSLLIFMNEYLKMPKALTMAFGNDMENHRDATESGALVTTYVAILSEIWSQNKQA
;
A
#
# COMPACT_ATOMS: atom_id res chain seq x y z
N MET A 1 16.50 2.73 -27.49
CA MET A 1 16.48 3.70 -26.37
C MET A 1 15.34 3.27 -25.44
N SER A 2 15.59 2.42 -24.46
CA SER A 2 14.56 1.99 -23.48
C SER A 2 15.03 2.08 -22.01
N GLY A 3 16.31 2.37 -21.75
CA GLY A 3 16.84 2.37 -20.37
C GLY A 3 16.25 3.46 -19.45
N GLY A 4 15.87 4.62 -19.99
CA GLY A 4 15.43 5.75 -19.17
C GLY A 4 14.04 5.61 -18.53
N GLU A 5 13.15 4.79 -19.10
CA GLU A 5 11.82 4.55 -18.49
C GLU A 5 11.88 3.47 -17.42
N ASP A 6 12.72 2.44 -17.61
CA ASP A 6 12.93 1.38 -16.63
C ASP A 6 13.66 1.91 -15.39
N ASP A 7 14.70 2.73 -15.58
CA ASP A 7 15.44 3.38 -14.48
C ASP A 7 14.52 4.27 -13.63
N LYS A 8 13.65 5.06 -14.27
CA LYS A 8 12.68 5.92 -13.57
C LYS A 8 11.68 5.11 -12.73
N ARG A 9 11.17 3.99 -13.26
CA ARG A 9 10.25 3.11 -12.51
C ARG A 9 10.93 2.47 -11.30
N VAL A 10 12.21 2.12 -11.43
CA VAL A 10 13.00 1.58 -10.32
C VAL A 10 13.19 2.64 -9.24
N GLU A 11 13.50 3.89 -9.60
CA GLU A 11 13.62 5.01 -8.66
C GLU A 11 12.29 5.30 -7.93
N GLU A 12 11.17 5.32 -8.65
CA GLU A 12 9.84 5.51 -8.08
C GLU A 12 9.48 4.40 -7.08
N ALA A 13 9.75 3.14 -7.44
CA ALA A 13 9.52 2.00 -6.55
C ALA A 13 10.44 2.05 -5.31
N ALA A 14 11.71 2.43 -5.47
CA ALA A 14 12.65 2.57 -4.37
C ALA A 14 12.22 3.66 -3.38
N SER A 15 11.84 4.85 -3.89
CA SER A 15 11.31 5.94 -3.06
C SER A 15 10.06 5.50 -2.30
N ALA A 16 9.16 4.78 -2.96
CA ALA A 16 7.95 4.29 -2.33
C ALA A 16 8.21 3.24 -1.24
N ILE A 17 9.23 2.39 -1.41
CA ILE A 17 9.68 1.46 -0.36
C ILE A 17 10.23 2.23 0.84
N GLU A 18 11.04 3.27 0.61
CA GLU A 18 11.57 4.12 1.67
C GLU A 18 10.44 4.80 2.47
N ASP A 19 9.44 5.34 1.78
CA ASP A 19 8.27 5.94 2.41
C ASP A 19 7.48 4.93 3.25
N LEU A 20 7.28 3.70 2.74
CA LEU A 20 6.60 2.62 3.47
C LEU A 20 7.38 2.15 4.70
N LEU A 21 8.71 2.15 4.64
CA LEU A 21 9.59 1.90 5.79
C LEU A 21 9.48 3.02 6.82
N TYR A 22 9.53 4.28 6.37
CA TYR A 22 9.42 5.45 7.23
C TYR A 22 8.06 5.55 7.93
N MET A 23 6.98 5.24 7.21
CA MET A 23 5.64 5.11 7.77
C MET A 23 5.50 3.93 8.76
N GLY A 24 6.43 2.98 8.75
CA GLY A 24 6.34 1.74 9.53
C GLY A 24 5.25 0.80 9.04
N ALA A 25 4.83 0.91 7.77
CA ALA A 25 3.89 -0.01 7.14
C ALA A 25 4.57 -1.35 6.79
N ILE A 26 5.87 -1.32 6.50
CA ILE A 26 6.70 -2.51 6.24
C ILE A 26 7.94 -2.52 7.11
N ARG A 27 8.60 -3.68 7.19
CA ARG A 27 9.92 -3.87 7.80
C ARG A 27 10.79 -4.75 6.91
N LEU A 28 12.10 -4.65 7.08
CA LEU A 28 13.05 -5.55 6.44
C LEU A 28 13.39 -6.73 7.37
N ASP A 29 13.54 -7.91 6.78
CA ASP A 29 13.97 -9.14 7.44
C ASP A 29 15.01 -9.84 6.55
N GLY A 30 16.28 -9.51 6.78
CA GLY A 30 17.35 -9.80 5.83
C GLY A 30 17.08 -9.14 4.49
N ASP A 31 17.07 -9.94 3.42
CA ASP A 31 16.85 -9.49 2.04
C ASP A 31 15.36 -9.43 1.65
N ARG A 32 14.44 -9.62 2.61
CA ARG A 32 12.99 -9.65 2.35
C ARG A 32 12.29 -8.47 3.00
N ALA A 33 11.32 -7.90 2.30
CA ALA A 33 10.36 -6.97 2.88
C ALA A 33 9.13 -7.73 3.41
N LEU A 34 8.69 -7.36 4.60
CA LEU A 34 7.52 -7.91 5.27
C LEU A 34 6.58 -6.79 5.67
N LEU A 35 5.28 -7.06 5.72
CA LEU A 35 4.35 -6.14 6.40
C LEU A 35 4.76 -6.00 7.86
N SER A 36 4.66 -4.78 8.41
CA SER A 36 4.92 -4.57 9.83
C SER A 36 3.84 -5.27 10.67
N PRO A 37 4.11 -5.59 11.96
CA PRO A 37 3.08 -6.17 12.83
C PRO A 37 1.82 -5.32 12.92
N GLN A 38 1.97 -3.99 12.98
CA GLN A 38 0.85 -3.05 13.04
C GLN A 38 0.04 -3.05 11.75
N PHE A 39 0.72 -3.01 10.60
CA PHE A 39 0.04 -3.03 9.30
C PHE A 39 -0.65 -4.38 9.04
N SER A 40 0.00 -5.49 9.42
CA SER A 40 -0.55 -6.85 9.34
C SER A 40 -1.83 -7.00 10.15
N LEU A 41 -1.88 -6.40 11.34
CA LEU A 41 -3.08 -6.38 12.17
C LEU A 41 -4.23 -5.63 11.49
N VAL A 42 -3.94 -4.46 10.89
CA VAL A 42 -4.94 -3.71 10.11
C VAL A 42 -5.45 -4.53 8.93
N ALA A 43 -4.55 -5.15 8.16
CA ALA A 43 -4.93 -5.98 7.02
C ALA A 43 -5.81 -7.17 7.43
N SER A 44 -5.47 -7.87 8.52
CA SER A 44 -6.31 -8.94 9.09
C SER A 44 -7.69 -8.43 9.46
N ASN A 45 -7.77 -7.28 10.14
CA ASN A 45 -9.05 -6.68 10.53
C ASN A 45 -9.90 -6.31 9.31
N VAL A 46 -9.29 -5.85 8.21
CA VAL A 46 -10.02 -5.55 6.97
C VAL A 46 -10.56 -6.82 6.33
N THR A 47 -9.75 -7.90 6.25
CA THR A 47 -10.22 -9.20 5.77
C THR A 47 -11.43 -9.69 6.57
N ASP A 48 -11.36 -9.64 7.90
CA ASP A 48 -12.40 -10.16 8.78
C ASP A 48 -13.67 -9.29 8.79
N SER A 49 -13.51 -7.96 8.87
CA SER A 49 -14.63 -7.02 9.01
C SER A 49 -15.30 -6.67 7.68
N MET A 50 -14.53 -6.52 6.60
CA MET A 50 -15.03 -6.13 5.28
C MET A 50 -15.24 -7.32 4.34
N LYS A 51 -14.95 -8.55 4.80
CA LYS A 51 -15.10 -9.79 4.03
C LYS A 51 -14.33 -9.78 2.70
N VAL A 52 -13.18 -9.10 2.67
CA VAL A 52 -12.29 -9.10 1.50
C VAL A 52 -11.47 -10.38 1.54
N LYS A 53 -11.75 -11.31 0.62
CA LYS A 53 -11.19 -12.67 0.67
C LYS A 53 -9.71 -12.74 0.28
N ALA A 54 -9.22 -11.75 -0.46
CA ALA A 54 -7.83 -11.70 -0.96
C ALA A 54 -7.47 -12.97 -1.74
N ASP A 55 -8.43 -13.44 -2.55
CA ASP A 55 -8.34 -14.63 -3.40
C ASP A 55 -7.89 -14.28 -4.83
N SER A 56 -7.96 -13.00 -5.22
CA SER A 56 -7.49 -12.49 -6.51
C SER A 56 -6.55 -11.29 -6.34
N PRO A 57 -5.69 -10.99 -7.33
CA PRO A 57 -4.85 -9.79 -7.29
C PRO A 57 -5.64 -8.49 -7.10
N GLU A 58 -6.83 -8.40 -7.69
CA GLU A 58 -7.72 -7.24 -7.54
C GLU A 58 -8.23 -7.10 -6.09
N GLU A 59 -8.63 -8.22 -5.47
CA GLU A 59 -9.03 -8.22 -4.06
C GLU A 59 -7.87 -7.91 -3.12
N VAL A 60 -6.65 -8.36 -3.44
CA VAL A 60 -5.44 -8.01 -2.67
C VAL A 60 -5.16 -6.51 -2.78
N MET A 61 -5.23 -5.92 -3.98
CA MET A 61 -5.07 -4.48 -4.13
C MET A 61 -6.11 -3.70 -3.32
N LYS A 62 -7.38 -4.14 -3.36
CA LYS A 62 -8.45 -3.53 -2.57
C LYS A 62 -8.22 -3.68 -1.06
N LEU A 63 -7.75 -4.84 -0.61
CA LEU A 63 -7.36 -5.09 0.78
C LEU A 63 -6.25 -4.13 1.21
N MET A 64 -5.16 -4.06 0.44
CA MET A 64 -4.00 -3.20 0.77
C MET A 64 -4.37 -1.73 0.75
N TYR A 65 -5.22 -1.32 -0.18
CA TYR A 65 -5.72 0.05 -0.27
C TYR A 65 -6.49 0.47 0.99
N TYR A 66 -7.52 -0.28 1.39
CA TYR A 66 -8.26 0.07 2.61
C TYR A 66 -7.39 -0.05 3.86
N SER A 67 -6.49 -1.04 3.91
CA SER A 67 -5.55 -1.20 5.01
C SER A 67 -4.64 0.00 5.15
N LEU A 68 -4.13 0.54 4.04
CA LEU A 68 -3.29 1.73 4.04
C LEU A 68 -4.04 2.97 4.54
N LEU A 69 -5.27 3.20 4.06
CA LEU A 69 -6.09 4.32 4.54
C LEU A 69 -6.36 4.23 6.05
N ILE A 70 -6.73 3.05 6.55
CA ILE A 70 -6.96 2.83 7.98
C ILE A 70 -5.67 3.00 8.77
N PHE A 71 -4.56 2.45 8.28
CA PHE A 71 -3.25 2.57 8.92
C PHE A 71 -2.82 4.04 9.06
N MET A 72 -2.96 4.84 8.00
CA MET A 72 -2.63 6.26 8.06
C MET A 72 -3.52 7.02 9.08
N ASN A 73 -4.80 6.66 9.18
CA ASN A 73 -5.68 7.27 10.17
C ASN A 73 -5.34 6.86 11.60
N GLU A 74 -5.19 5.56 11.86
CA GLU A 74 -5.08 5.01 13.21
C GLU A 74 -3.66 5.11 13.78
N TYR A 75 -2.64 4.91 12.95
CA TYR A 75 -1.24 4.81 13.38
C TYR A 75 -0.44 6.06 13.06
N LEU A 76 -0.63 6.66 11.88
CA LEU A 76 0.01 7.94 11.53
C LEU A 76 -0.77 9.17 12.01
N LYS A 77 -1.93 8.95 12.64
CA LYS A 77 -2.79 10.00 13.22
C LYS A 77 -3.25 11.04 12.20
N MET A 78 -3.35 10.67 10.92
CA MET A 78 -3.98 11.54 9.92
C MET A 78 -5.45 11.78 10.27
N PRO A 79 -5.96 13.02 10.16
CA PRO A 79 -7.37 13.30 10.39
C PRO A 79 -8.26 12.44 9.50
N LYS A 80 -9.32 11.85 10.06
CA LYS A 80 -10.24 10.96 9.32
C LYS A 80 -10.82 11.64 8.07
N ALA A 81 -11.15 12.93 8.17
CA ALA A 81 -11.65 13.70 7.04
C ALA A 81 -10.63 13.77 5.89
N LEU A 82 -9.34 13.90 6.21
CA LEU A 82 -8.26 13.89 5.22
C LEU A 82 -8.10 12.50 4.60
N THR A 83 -8.11 11.44 5.40
CA THR A 83 -8.07 10.06 4.90
C THR A 83 -9.25 9.74 3.98
N MET A 84 -10.47 10.18 4.33
CA MET A 84 -11.65 10.00 3.49
C MET A 84 -11.58 10.84 2.21
N ALA A 85 -11.05 12.06 2.28
CA ALA A 85 -10.84 12.90 1.10
C ALA A 85 -9.85 12.25 0.13
N PHE A 86 -8.74 11.70 0.63
CA PHE A 86 -7.81 10.89 -0.17
C PHE A 86 -8.50 9.67 -0.77
N GLY A 87 -9.28 8.95 0.04
CA GLY A 87 -10.02 7.79 -0.42
C GLY A 87 -10.96 8.09 -1.59
N ASN A 88 -11.73 9.18 -1.46
CA ASN A 88 -12.68 9.63 -2.48
C ASN A 88 -12.00 10.20 -3.72
N ASP A 89 -10.92 10.98 -3.55
CA ASP A 89 -10.16 11.51 -4.68
C ASP A 89 -9.54 10.38 -5.50
N MET A 90 -9.02 9.35 -4.84
CA MET A 90 -8.46 8.19 -5.52
C MET A 90 -9.49 7.35 -6.27
N GLU A 91 -10.69 7.16 -5.72
CA GLU A 91 -11.75 6.41 -6.43
C GLU A 91 -12.21 7.12 -7.72
N ASN A 92 -12.13 8.45 -7.76
CA ASN A 92 -12.67 9.25 -8.88
C ASN A 92 -11.59 9.82 -9.82
N HIS A 93 -10.36 10.01 -9.34
CA HIS A 93 -9.31 10.77 -10.03
C HIS A 93 -7.91 10.12 -9.92
N ARG A 94 -7.85 8.79 -9.75
CA ARG A 94 -6.61 8.02 -9.53
C ARG A 94 -5.42 8.41 -10.42
N ASP A 95 -5.68 8.62 -11.71
CA ASP A 95 -4.65 8.89 -12.72
C ASP A 95 -4.41 10.41 -12.94
N ALA A 96 -5.20 11.26 -12.29
CA ALA A 96 -5.19 12.71 -12.50
C ALA A 96 -4.48 13.48 -11.38
N THR A 97 -4.17 12.83 -10.24
CA THR A 97 -3.50 13.49 -9.10
C THR A 97 -2.20 12.79 -8.72
N GLU A 98 -1.18 13.59 -8.36
CA GLU A 98 0.13 13.10 -7.91
C GLU A 98 -0.02 12.21 -6.65
N SER A 99 -0.92 12.58 -5.75
CA SER A 99 -1.30 11.75 -4.60
C SER A 99 -1.90 10.41 -5.01
N GLY A 100 -2.73 10.37 -6.07
CA GLY A 100 -3.30 9.14 -6.60
C GLY A 100 -2.24 8.19 -7.15
N ALA A 101 -1.24 8.74 -7.84
CA ALA A 101 -0.10 7.98 -8.36
C ALA A 101 0.79 7.41 -7.22
N LEU A 102 1.08 8.21 -6.19
CA LEU A 102 1.85 7.78 -5.02
C LEU A 102 1.16 6.63 -4.28
N VAL A 103 -0.11 6.81 -3.90
CA VAL A 103 -0.83 5.78 -3.15
C VAL A 103 -1.02 4.52 -4.00
N THR A 104 -1.23 4.65 -5.32
CA THR A 104 -1.25 3.50 -6.24
C THR A 104 0.05 2.70 -6.17
N THR A 105 1.19 3.39 -6.18
CA THR A 105 2.51 2.76 -6.09
C THR A 105 2.70 2.06 -4.74
N TYR A 106 2.28 2.70 -3.64
CA TYR A 106 2.33 2.09 -2.30
C TYR A 106 1.48 0.82 -2.23
N VAL A 107 0.25 0.87 -2.75
CA VAL A 107 -0.66 -0.28 -2.76
C VAL A 107 -0.10 -1.42 -3.61
N ALA A 108 0.53 -1.11 -4.74
CA ALA A 108 1.16 -2.13 -5.59
C ALA A 108 2.30 -2.85 -4.84
N ILE A 109 3.20 -2.11 -4.18
CA ILE A 109 4.29 -2.69 -3.38
C ILE A 109 3.75 -3.53 -2.22
N LEU A 110 2.77 -3.02 -1.48
CA LEU A 110 2.15 -3.74 -0.37
C LEU A 110 1.46 -5.03 -0.85
N SER A 111 0.84 -5.00 -2.03
CA SER A 111 0.17 -6.17 -2.63
C SER A 111 1.19 -7.23 -3.06
N GLU A 112 2.34 -6.80 -3.58
CA GLU A 112 3.43 -7.69 -3.94
C GLU A 112 4.04 -8.36 -2.69
N ILE A 113 4.33 -7.56 -1.66
CA ILE A 113 4.81 -8.09 -0.36
C ILE A 113 3.79 -9.09 0.22
N TRP A 114 2.50 -8.78 0.20
CA TRP A 114 1.46 -9.71 0.66
C TRP A 114 1.48 -11.02 -0.13
N SER A 115 1.56 -10.94 -1.45
CA SER A 115 1.53 -12.09 -2.35
C SER A 115 2.74 -13.01 -2.19
N GLN A 116 3.94 -12.43 -2.07
CA GLN A 116 5.18 -13.17 -1.84
C GLN A 116 5.20 -13.88 -0.48
N ASN A 117 4.64 -13.25 0.57
CA ASN A 117 4.65 -13.80 1.92
C ASN A 117 3.51 -14.78 2.22
N LYS A 118 2.42 -14.77 1.44
CA LYS A 118 1.39 -15.85 1.49
C LYS A 118 1.92 -17.18 0.92
N GLN A 119 2.96 -17.15 0.09
CA GLN A 119 3.54 -18.33 -0.57
C GLN A 119 4.76 -18.91 0.17
N ALA A 120 5.20 -18.27 1.25
CA ALA A 120 6.32 -18.69 2.10
C ALA A 120 5.83 -19.51 3.30
#